data_AF-A0A433BFA3-F1
#
_entry.id   AF-A0A433BFA3-F1
#
_cell.length_a   1.000
_cell.length_b   1.000
_cell.length_c   1.000
_cell.angle_alpha   90.00
_cell.angle_beta   90.00
_cell.angle_gamma   90.00
#
_symmetry.space_group_name_H-M   'P 1'
#
loop_
_entity.id
_entity.type
_entity.pdbx_description
1 polymer ?
#
loop_
_entity_poly.entity_id
_entity_poly.type
_entity_poly.pdbx_seq_one_letter_code
_entity_poly.pdbx_strand_id
1 'polypeptide(L)'
;MTLKHIPDPTDTRSQRIVYALKQLLQFKPAQEREMAIHVLSGVVVTPLDDPQHQGHGLLNLAFPGGRNEAVMGDAYLKLQMIEHCRLERDGLEGEGPVAARVQDLAQKLAQIYELG
;
A
#
# COMPACT_ATOMS: atom_id res chain seq x y z
N MET A 1 12.25 -14.54 -1.88
CA MET A 1 10.79 -14.42 -1.70
C MET A 1 10.13 -15.30 -2.77
N THR A 2 9.31 -16.28 -2.41
CA THR A 2 8.61 -17.14 -3.38
C THR A 2 7.23 -16.54 -3.63
N LEU A 3 6.90 -16.19 -4.87
CA LEU A 3 5.59 -15.65 -5.23
C LEU A 3 4.51 -16.68 -4.90
N LYS A 4 3.58 -16.34 -4.02
CA LYS A 4 2.54 -17.28 -3.54
C LYS A 4 1.36 -17.40 -4.52
N HIS A 5 1.28 -16.52 -5.52
CA HIS A 5 0.20 -16.49 -6.49
C HIS A 5 0.75 -16.10 -7.87
N ILE A 6 0.39 -16.88 -8.89
CA ILE A 6 0.64 -16.57 -10.30
C ILE A 6 -0.66 -15.94 -10.83
N PRO A 7 -0.62 -14.70 -11.36
CA PRO A 7 -1.81 -14.03 -11.88
C PRO A 7 -2.47 -14.83 -13.00
N ASP A 8 -3.80 -14.81 -13.07
CA ASP A 8 -4.54 -15.39 -14.18
C ASP A 8 -4.40 -14.46 -15.40
N PRO A 9 -4.19 -14.98 -16.62
CA PRO A 9 -4.15 -14.16 -17.84
C PRO A 9 -5.44 -13.34 -18.09
N THR A 10 -6.56 -13.71 -17.47
CA THR A 10 -7.83 -12.98 -17.54
C THR A 10 -7.98 -11.86 -16.52
N ASP A 11 -7.08 -11.74 -15.54
CA ASP A 11 -7.13 -10.68 -14.53
C ASP A 11 -6.98 -9.29 -15.19
N THR A 12 -7.75 -8.32 -14.72
CA THR A 12 -7.56 -6.91 -15.06
C THR A 12 -6.26 -6.38 -14.44
N ARG A 13 -5.76 -5.23 -14.93
CA ARG A 13 -4.55 -4.62 -14.35
C ARG A 13 -4.72 -4.28 -12.87
N SER A 14 -5.88 -3.74 -12.48
CA SER A 14 -6.19 -3.41 -11.09
C SER A 14 -6.20 -4.66 -10.20
N GLN A 15 -6.79 -5.78 -10.66
CA GLN A 15 -6.72 -7.06 -9.95
C GLN A 15 -5.27 -7.56 -9.78
N ARG A 16 -4.45 -7.52 -10.85
CA ARG A 16 -3.02 -7.89 -10.75
C ARG A 16 -2.25 -7.03 -9.76
N ILE A 17 -2.56 -5.74 -9.69
CA ILE A 17 -1.95 -4.85 -8.70
C ILE A 17 -2.36 -5.24 -7.27
N VAL A 18 -3.64 -5.54 -7.03
CA VAL A 18 -4.10 -6.03 -5.71
C VAL A 18 -3.39 -7.33 -5.33
N TYR A 19 -3.18 -8.25 -6.26
CA TYR A 19 -2.39 -9.46 -6.01
C TYR A 19 -0.93 -9.18 -5.66
N ALA A 20 -0.32 -8.20 -6.33
CA ALA A 20 1.05 -7.77 -6.01
C ALA A 20 1.13 -7.15 -4.61
N LEU A 21 0.18 -6.30 -4.22
CA LEU A 21 0.13 -5.69 -2.89
C LEU A 21 0.10 -6.73 -1.77
N LYS A 22 -0.66 -7.83 -1.94
CA LYS A 22 -0.72 -8.94 -0.98
C LYS A 22 0.61 -9.66 -0.75
N GLN A 23 1.59 -9.51 -1.65
CA GLN A 23 2.92 -10.11 -1.47
C GLN A 23 3.79 -9.26 -0.54
N LEU A 24 3.41 -8.01 -0.26
CA LEU A 24 4.18 -7.08 0.55
C LEU A 24 3.85 -7.26 2.05
N LEU A 25 4.88 -7.22 2.90
CA LEU A 25 4.81 -7.41 4.36
C LEU A 25 3.73 -6.58 5.07
N GLN A 26 3.51 -5.34 4.64
CA GLN A 26 2.53 -4.44 5.24
C GLN A 26 1.08 -4.74 4.84
N PHE A 27 0.82 -5.77 4.04
CA PHE A 27 -0.51 -6.24 3.70
C PHE A 27 -0.78 -7.63 4.28
N LYS A 28 -2.01 -7.85 4.72
CA LYS A 28 -2.45 -9.18 5.14
C LYS A 28 -2.44 -10.12 3.92
N PRO A 29 -1.88 -11.33 4.04
CA PRO A 29 -2.07 -12.37 3.04
C PRO A 29 -3.57 -12.74 3.05
N ALA A 30 -4.32 -12.23 2.07
CA ALA A 30 -5.77 -12.38 2.08
C ALA A 30 -6.20 -13.79 1.62
N GLN A 31 -7.20 -14.36 2.29
CA GLN A 31 -7.94 -15.54 1.82
C GLN A 31 -8.87 -15.18 0.65
N GLU A 32 -9.37 -13.95 0.60
CA GLU A 32 -10.28 -13.47 -0.44
C GLU A 32 -9.51 -12.96 -1.65
N ARG A 33 -9.88 -13.36 -2.87
CA ARG A 33 -9.11 -13.09 -4.10
C ARG A 33 -8.96 -11.59 -4.39
N GLU A 34 -9.97 -10.77 -4.16
CA GLU A 34 -10.07 -9.44 -4.77
C GLU A 34 -9.83 -8.25 -3.83
N MET A 35 -9.16 -8.43 -2.69
CA MET A 35 -8.81 -7.29 -1.83
C MET A 35 -7.48 -7.46 -1.11
N ALA A 36 -6.77 -6.36 -0.87
CA ALA A 36 -5.61 -6.30 0.01
C ALA A 36 -5.92 -5.40 1.21
N ILE A 37 -5.52 -5.81 2.42
CA ILE A 37 -5.76 -5.05 3.64
C ILE A 37 -4.43 -4.61 4.22
N HIS A 38 -4.20 -3.31 4.30
CA HIS A 38 -3.00 -2.75 4.90
C HIS A 38 -3.05 -2.97 6.43
N VAL A 39 -2.02 -3.62 6.98
CA VAL A 39 -2.02 -4.14 8.36
C VAL A 39 -2.14 -3.03 9.40
N LEU A 40 -1.38 -1.94 9.23
CA LEU A 40 -1.33 -0.86 10.21
C LEU A 40 -2.51 0.11 10.12
N SER A 41 -2.84 0.57 8.93
CA SER A 41 -3.91 1.56 8.70
C SER A 41 -5.30 0.96 8.59
N GLY A 42 -5.43 -0.37 8.43
CA GLY A 42 -6.72 -1.03 8.18
C GLY A 42 -7.35 -0.69 6.83
N VAL A 43 -6.64 0.04 5.94
CA VAL A 43 -7.14 0.41 4.61
C VAL A 43 -7.38 -0.84 3.78
N VAL A 44 -8.58 -0.94 3.22
CA VAL A 44 -8.96 -2.00 2.28
C VAL A 44 -8.79 -1.49 0.86
N VAL A 45 -8.01 -2.21 0.07
CA VAL A 45 -7.70 -1.90 -1.33
C VAL A 45 -8.42 -2.90 -2.22
N THR A 46 -9.31 -2.41 -3.06
CA THR A 46 -10.05 -3.23 -4.04
C THR A 46 -9.77 -2.75 -5.46
N PRO A 47 -9.87 -3.63 -6.47
CA PRO A 47 -9.83 -3.19 -7.84
C PRO A 47 -10.99 -2.23 -8.10
N LEU A 48 -10.74 -1.22 -8.92
CA LEU A 48 -11.77 -0.35 -9.47
C LEU A 48 -11.72 -0.46 -10.99
N ASP A 49 -12.89 -0.50 -11.62
CA ASP A 49 -12.97 -0.41 -13.07
C ASP A 49 -12.42 0.94 -13.53
N ASP A 50 -11.63 0.91 -14.61
CA ASP A 50 -11.09 2.11 -15.26
C ASP A 50 -11.97 2.42 -16.48
N PRO A 51 -13.10 3.14 -16.33
CA PRO A 51 -14.02 3.41 -17.44
C PRO A 51 -13.35 4.24 -18.54
N GLN A 52 -12.31 5.00 -18.22
CA GLN A 52 -11.57 5.81 -19.18
C GLN A 52 -10.46 5.02 -19.89
N HIS A 53 -10.23 3.75 -19.51
CA HIS A 53 -9.25 2.84 -20.12
C HIS A 53 -7.85 3.47 -20.23
N GLN A 54 -7.45 4.30 -19.26
CA GLN A 54 -6.13 4.94 -19.26
C GLN A 54 -4.99 3.94 -18.98
N GLY A 55 -5.34 2.73 -18.55
CA GLY A 55 -4.40 1.61 -18.45
C GLY A 55 -3.53 1.67 -17.19
N HIS A 56 -3.82 2.58 -16.27
CA HIS A 56 -3.13 2.72 -14.98
C HIS A 56 -3.61 1.71 -13.92
N GLY A 57 -4.75 1.06 -14.16
CA GLY A 57 -5.39 0.14 -13.22
C GLY A 57 -5.82 0.89 -11.96
N LEU A 58 -7.03 1.46 -11.97
CA LEU A 58 -7.52 2.20 -10.81
C LEU A 58 -7.77 1.28 -9.62
N LEU A 59 -7.55 1.81 -8.42
CA LEU A 59 -7.84 1.14 -7.16
C LEU A 59 -8.78 2.01 -6.34
N ASN A 60 -9.65 1.36 -5.56
CA ASN A 60 -10.41 2.02 -4.52
C ASN A 60 -9.78 1.72 -3.16
N LEU A 61 -9.51 2.76 -2.38
CA LEU A 61 -8.98 2.70 -1.03
C LEU A 61 -10.10 3.06 -0.05
N ALA A 62 -10.60 2.08 0.68
CA ALA A 62 -11.55 2.28 1.75
C ALA A 62 -10.83 2.43 3.09
N PHE A 63 -10.91 3.62 3.67
CA PHE A 63 -10.31 3.93 4.96
C PHE A 63 -11.27 3.56 6.11
N PRO A 64 -10.74 3.12 7.25
CA PRO A 64 -11.55 3.03 8.47
C PRO A 64 -12.23 4.37 8.76
N GLY A 65 -13.53 4.34 9.05
CA GLY A 65 -14.35 5.54 9.18
C GLY A 65 -15.19 5.89 7.93
N GLY A 66 -15.08 5.11 6.85
CA GLY A 66 -16.05 5.12 5.74
C GLY A 66 -15.72 6.06 4.58
N ARG A 67 -14.55 6.70 4.58
CA ARG A 67 -14.07 7.47 3.42
C ARG A 67 -13.45 6.53 2.39
N ASN A 68 -13.84 6.71 1.13
CA ASN A 68 -13.28 5.99 -0.01
C ASN A 68 -12.59 6.95 -0.97
N GLU A 69 -11.46 6.55 -1.53
CA GLU A 69 -10.72 7.32 -2.51
C GLU A 69 -10.29 6.45 -3.69
N ALA A 70 -10.47 6.95 -4.92
CA ALA A 70 -9.95 6.32 -6.12
C ALA A 70 -8.53 6.81 -6.39
N VAL A 71 -7.60 5.89 -6.64
CA VAL A 71 -6.19 6.21 -6.90
C VAL A 71 -5.65 5.46 -8.11
N MET A 72 -4.57 6.00 -8.69
CA MET A 72 -3.80 5.31 -9.72
C MET A 72 -3.05 4.13 -9.12
N GLY A 73 -3.41 2.90 -9.52
CA GLY A 73 -2.86 1.69 -8.92
C GLY A 73 -1.36 1.53 -9.13
N ASP A 74 -0.84 1.87 -10.31
CA ASP A 74 0.61 1.81 -10.58
C ASP A 74 1.43 2.69 -9.62
N ALA A 75 0.97 3.92 -9.38
CA ALA A 75 1.63 4.85 -8.46
C ALA A 75 1.54 4.35 -7.01
N TYR A 76 0.36 3.87 -6.62
CA TYR A 76 0.13 3.31 -5.28
C TYR A 76 1.01 2.08 -5.03
N LEU A 77 1.05 1.11 -5.96
CA LEU A 77 1.90 -0.08 -5.85
C LEU A 77 3.37 0.29 -5.71
N LYS A 78 3.86 1.25 -6.51
CA LYS A 78 5.25 1.71 -6.44
C LYS A 78 5.60 2.27 -5.06
N LEU A 79 4.72 3.08 -4.47
CA LEU A 79 4.92 3.61 -3.11
C LEU A 79 4.95 2.48 -2.07
N GLN A 80 4.04 1.51 -2.19
CA GLN A 80 3.98 0.36 -1.29
C GLN A 80 5.21 -0.56 -1.42
N MET A 81 5.76 -0.74 -2.62
CA MET A 81 7.02 -1.47 -2.80
C MET A 81 8.20 -0.77 -2.13
N ILE A 82 8.26 0.58 -2.19
CA ILE A 82 9.31 1.35 -1.51
C ILE A 82 9.18 1.20 0.01
N GLU A 83 7.95 1.29 0.54
CA GLU A 83 7.68 1.08 1.96
C GLU A 83 8.07 -0.34 2.40
N HIS A 84 7.73 -1.34 1.61
CA HIS A 84 8.10 -2.73 1.87
C HIS A 84 9.61 -2.92 2.00
N CYS A 85 10.40 -2.42 1.04
CA CYS A 85 11.86 -2.51 1.11
C CYS A 85 12.44 -1.78 2.33
N ARG A 86 11.81 -0.68 2.77
CA ARG A 86 12.20 0.00 4.00
C ARG A 86 11.92 -0.86 5.23
N LEU A 87 10.75 -1.47 5.31
CA LEU A 87 10.38 -2.36 6.41
C LEU A 87 11.29 -3.59 6.48
N GLU A 88 11.68 -4.17 5.35
CA GLU A 88 12.63 -5.30 5.32
C GLU A 88 14.04 -4.91 5.76
N ARG A 89 14.52 -3.73 5.37
CA ARG A 89 15.88 -3.27 5.67
C ARG A 89 16.04 -2.74 7.09
N ASP A 90 15.09 -1.91 7.51
CA ASP A 90 15.21 -1.06 8.69
C ASP A 90 14.29 -1.52 9.84
N GLY A 91 13.28 -2.36 9.59
CA GLY A 91 12.25 -2.66 10.59
C GLY A 91 11.41 -1.44 10.98
N LEU A 92 10.75 -1.49 12.14
CA LEU A 92 9.96 -0.36 12.68
C LEU A 92 10.82 0.70 13.37
N GLU A 93 12.01 0.31 13.86
CA GLU A 93 12.91 1.14 14.67
C GLU A 93 14.24 1.40 13.93
N GLY A 94 14.14 1.70 12.63
CA GLY A 94 15.28 1.77 11.73
C GLY A 94 16.47 2.60 12.19
N GLU A 95 17.66 2.18 11.74
CA GLU A 95 18.90 2.96 11.81
C GLU A 95 19.29 3.43 10.40
N GLY A 96 19.65 4.71 10.23
CA GLY A 96 20.17 5.26 8.97
C GLY A 96 19.54 6.58 8.53
N PRO A 97 19.93 7.11 7.35
CA PRO A 97 19.54 8.46 6.92
C PRO A 97 18.03 8.66 6.76
N VAL A 98 17.30 7.61 6.39
CA VAL A 98 15.83 7.65 6.27
C VAL A 98 15.18 7.71 7.64
N ALA A 99 15.62 6.89 8.60
CA ALA A 99 15.10 6.89 9.96
C ALA A 99 15.37 8.23 10.66
N ALA A 100 16.58 8.78 10.52
CA ALA A 100 16.92 10.11 11.03
C ALA A 100 15.99 11.20 10.45
N ARG A 101 15.68 11.13 9.16
CA ARG A 101 14.77 12.07 8.50
C ARG A 101 13.33 11.89 8.97
N VAL A 102 12.89 10.67 9.24
CA VAL A 102 11.56 10.38 9.81
C VAL A 102 11.45 10.96 11.22
N GLN A 103 12.47 10.79 12.07
CA GLN A 103 12.50 11.36 13.43
C GLN A 103 12.46 12.90 13.40
N ASP A 104 13.28 13.54 12.56
CA ASP A 104 13.28 15.00 12.37
C ASP A 104 11.89 15.50 11.94
N LEU A 105 11.26 14.82 10.98
CA LEU A 105 9.93 15.17 10.52
C LEU A 105 8.86 14.95 11.59
N ALA A 106 8.91 13.82 12.31
CA ALA A 106 7.98 13.51 13.38
C ALA A 106 8.04 14.56 14.50
N GLN A 107 9.25 14.96 14.90
CA GLN A 107 9.45 16.01 15.91
C GLN A 107 8.88 17.36 15.44
N LYS A 108 9.15 17.75 14.19
CA LYS A 108 8.61 18.99 13.60
C LYS A 108 7.08 18.98 13.56
N LEU A 109 6.48 17.88 13.13
CA LEU A 109 5.02 17.75 13.08
C LEU A 109 4.42 17.77 14.49
N ALA A 110 5.04 17.09 15.46
CA ALA A 110 4.57 17.12 16.85
C ALA A 110 4.62 18.53 17.45
N GLN A 111 5.62 19.33 17.10
CA GLN A 111 5.70 20.75 17.52
C GLN A 111 4.62 21.61 16.85
N ILE A 112 4.39 21.44 15.55
CA ILE A 112 3.41 22.25 14.81
C ILE A 112 1.97 21.94 15.24
N TYR A 113 1.68 20.66 15.49
CA TYR A 113 0.34 20.18 15.77
C TYR A 113 0.10 19.82 17.24
N GLU A 114 1.04 20.17 18.12
CA GLU A 114 0.96 19.93 19.58
C GLU A 114 0.59 18.48 19.93
N LEU A 115 1.18 17.51 19.23
CA LEU A 115 0.87 16.06 19.37
C LEU A 115 1.56 15.43 20.60
N GLY A 116 1.71 16.19 21.69
CA GLY A 116 2.38 15.81 22.94
C GLY A 116 1.46 15.19 23.98
#